data_AF-A0A2A3DSY3-F1
#
_entry.id   AF-A0A2A3DSY3-F1
#
_cell.length_a   1.000
_cell.length_b   1.000
_cell.length_c   1.000
_cell.angle_alpha   90.00
_cell.angle_beta   90.00
_cell.angle_gamma   90.00
#
_symmetry.space_group_name_H-M   'P 1'
#
loop_
_entity.id
_entity.type
_entity.pdbx_description
1 polymer ?
#
loop_
_entity_poly.entity_id
_entity_poly.type
_entity_poly.pdbx_seq_one_letter_code
_entity_poly.pdbx_strand_id
1 'polypeptide(L)'
;MIMTSIPFAQPGMAAREVSDTFTSAEIFNSAIPHPVTEDFPVAADVPLPAFSVVGLSATGLSLALATLAYAPGGRASGRLVFSGVGTADDTITIGATVYTLKATPTTVAGQVKIGATAAETASNLIAAINGGAGAGDAYGSQTVPHADVTAQSDAAGIVGIVAKQAGSVGNAIATTETGSATAFANVTLVGGADQVGVQAIGVTTAPVLDTNAAQRVAIYRAGNFNPDALNWHASLDTDAKREAAFRDAPSPTNILIRKRL
;
A
#
# COMPACT_ATOMS: atom_id res chain seq x y z
N MET A 1 16.24 -13.63 52.57
CA MET A 1 17.43 -14.14 51.87
C MET A 1 17.12 -15.57 51.47
N ILE A 2 16.68 -15.80 50.23
CA ILE A 2 16.26 -17.15 49.79
C ILE A 2 17.53 -17.97 49.55
N MET A 3 17.73 -18.97 50.39
CA MET A 3 18.89 -19.86 50.35
C MET A 3 18.69 -20.83 49.17
N THR A 4 19.49 -20.67 48.12
CA THR A 4 19.54 -21.64 47.02
C THR A 4 20.07 -22.98 47.56
N SER A 5 19.23 -24.01 47.56
CA SER A 5 19.59 -25.36 48.04
C SER A 5 20.72 -25.96 47.22
N ILE A 6 21.60 -26.71 47.89
CA ILE A 6 22.73 -27.42 47.28
C ILE A 6 22.18 -28.63 46.50
N PRO A 7 22.50 -28.80 45.21
CA PRO A 7 21.81 -29.74 44.32
C PRO A 7 22.08 -31.24 44.61
N PHE A 8 23.10 -31.59 45.41
CA PHE A 8 23.42 -33.01 45.69
C PHE A 8 23.65 -33.24 47.19
N ALA A 9 22.88 -34.16 47.78
CA ALA A 9 22.84 -34.38 49.23
C ALA A 9 23.97 -35.29 49.78
N GLN A 10 24.75 -35.98 48.93
CA GLN A 10 25.80 -36.91 49.35
C GLN A 10 27.03 -36.89 48.41
N PRO A 11 28.27 -37.06 48.93
CA PRO A 11 29.48 -37.20 48.11
C PRO A 11 29.41 -38.43 47.18
N GLY A 12 29.80 -38.28 45.91
CA GLY A 12 29.84 -39.39 44.93
C GLY A 12 28.64 -39.49 43.98
N MET A 13 27.68 -38.56 44.06
CA MET A 13 26.54 -38.47 43.14
C MET A 13 26.98 -37.84 41.80
N ALA A 14 26.94 -38.62 40.72
CA ALA A 14 27.06 -38.09 39.36
C ALA A 14 25.65 -37.89 38.78
N ALA A 15 25.30 -36.65 38.46
CA ALA A 15 24.12 -36.33 37.66
C ALA A 15 24.58 -35.72 36.34
N ARG A 16 23.86 -36.02 35.26
CA ARG A 16 24.06 -35.42 33.95
C ARG A 16 22.87 -34.54 33.65
N GLU A 17 23.10 -33.24 33.58
CA GLU A 17 22.12 -32.31 33.02
C GLU A 17 21.99 -32.59 31.52
N VAL A 18 20.77 -32.81 31.05
CA VAL A 18 20.45 -32.83 29.62
C VAL A 18 19.64 -31.55 29.39
N SER A 19 20.34 -30.43 29.28
CA SER A 19 19.70 -29.11 29.30
C SER A 19 19.12 -28.68 27.96
N ASP A 20 19.53 -29.31 26.85
CA ASP A 20 19.12 -28.87 25.52
C ASP A 20 18.43 -29.99 24.73
N THR A 21 17.18 -29.75 24.35
CA THR A 21 16.49 -30.51 23.30
C THR A 21 16.67 -29.79 21.98
N PHE A 22 17.43 -30.38 21.06
CA PHE A 22 17.61 -29.83 19.72
C PHE A 22 16.47 -30.28 18.80
N THR A 23 15.69 -29.33 18.28
CA THR A 23 14.68 -29.58 17.25
C THR A 23 15.12 -28.92 15.95
N SER A 24 15.29 -29.71 14.89
CA SER A 24 15.48 -29.19 13.54
C SER A 24 14.18 -29.30 12.73
N ALA A 25 13.93 -28.31 11.89
CA ALA A 25 12.87 -28.35 10.89
C ALA A 25 13.48 -28.02 9.53
N GLU A 26 13.25 -28.89 8.55
CA GLU A 26 13.61 -28.58 7.17
C GLU A 26 12.58 -27.61 6.58
N ILE A 27 13.09 -26.46 6.12
CA ILE A 27 12.26 -25.36 5.62
C ILE A 27 11.88 -25.60 4.14
N PHE A 28 12.79 -26.18 3.35
CA PHE A 28 12.56 -26.44 1.93
C PHE A 28 12.26 -27.91 1.64
N ASN A 29 11.24 -28.16 0.82
CA ASN A 29 10.87 -29.50 0.37
C ASN A 29 11.43 -29.86 -1.00
N SER A 30 11.98 -28.89 -1.72
CA SER A 30 12.65 -29.07 -3.00
C SER A 30 13.59 -27.89 -3.24
N ALA A 31 14.62 -28.12 -4.05
CA ALA A 31 15.50 -27.06 -4.57
C ALA A 31 14.83 -26.26 -5.71
N ILE A 32 13.65 -26.68 -6.17
CA ILE A 32 12.89 -26.05 -7.26
C ILE A 32 11.49 -25.65 -6.75
N PRO A 33 11.06 -24.39 -6.97
CA PRO A 33 11.83 -23.27 -7.54
C PRO A 33 13.05 -22.89 -6.69
N HIS A 34 14.09 -22.35 -7.31
CA HIS A 34 15.25 -21.84 -6.56
C HIS A 34 14.82 -20.70 -5.65
N PRO A 35 15.26 -20.66 -4.38
CA PRO A 35 14.92 -19.58 -3.47
C PRO A 35 15.55 -18.27 -3.95
N VAL A 36 14.71 -17.22 -4.00
CA VAL A 36 15.12 -15.85 -4.33
C VAL A 36 14.65 -14.95 -3.21
N THR A 37 15.50 -14.03 -2.76
CA THR A 37 15.18 -13.08 -1.70
C THR A 37 15.08 -11.65 -2.22
N GLU A 38 14.24 -10.83 -1.59
CA GLU A 38 14.21 -9.37 -1.76
C GLU A 38 13.89 -8.68 -0.44
N ASP A 39 14.43 -7.48 -0.29
CA ASP A 39 14.31 -6.69 0.93
C ASP A 39 13.08 -5.80 0.92
N PHE A 40 12.24 -5.95 1.94
CA PHE A 40 11.05 -5.15 2.14
C PHE A 40 11.11 -4.34 3.44
N PRO A 41 10.47 -3.16 3.47
CA PRO A 41 10.34 -2.39 4.69
C PRO A 41 9.32 -3.02 5.65
N VAL A 42 9.60 -2.88 6.95
CA VAL A 42 8.70 -3.24 8.04
C VAL A 42 8.53 -2.01 8.92
N ALA A 43 7.29 -1.72 9.29
CA ALA A 43 7.00 -0.59 10.16
C ALA A 43 7.56 -0.81 11.57
N ALA A 44 7.70 0.29 12.34
CA ALA A 44 8.03 0.20 13.76
C ALA A 44 6.98 -0.66 14.50
N ASP A 45 7.42 -1.34 15.56
CA ASP A 45 6.57 -2.11 16.47
C ASP A 45 5.79 -3.27 15.80
N VAL A 46 6.27 -3.78 14.67
CA VAL A 46 5.70 -4.96 14.00
C VAL A 46 6.66 -6.16 14.18
N PRO A 47 6.58 -6.90 15.30
CA PRO A 47 7.41 -8.09 15.48
C PRO A 47 6.96 -9.19 14.52
N LEU A 48 7.90 -9.74 13.76
CA LEU A 48 7.68 -10.87 12.87
C LEU A 48 8.70 -11.95 13.19
N PRO A 49 8.28 -13.15 13.62
CA PRO A 49 9.19 -14.29 13.74
C PRO A 49 9.90 -14.60 12.41
N ALA A 50 11.04 -15.26 12.47
CA ALA A 50 11.64 -15.84 11.28
C ALA A 50 10.68 -16.83 10.61
N PHE A 51 10.74 -16.97 9.29
CA PHE A 51 9.90 -17.87 8.51
C PHE A 51 8.39 -17.60 8.63
N SER A 52 8.02 -16.35 8.87
CA SER A 52 6.63 -15.90 8.88
C SER A 52 6.12 -15.65 7.47
N VAL A 53 4.91 -16.10 7.18
CA VAL A 53 4.24 -15.83 5.91
C VAL A 53 3.67 -14.42 5.93
N VAL A 54 4.15 -13.59 5.01
CA VAL A 54 3.93 -12.14 5.04
C VAL A 54 3.45 -11.59 3.70
N GLY A 55 2.87 -10.41 3.78
CA GLY A 55 2.42 -9.59 2.66
C GLY A 55 2.48 -8.11 2.97
N LEU A 56 2.09 -7.27 2.03
CA LEU A 56 2.04 -5.82 2.23
C LEU A 56 0.70 -5.37 2.83
N SER A 57 0.79 -4.58 3.89
CA SER A 57 -0.34 -3.82 4.44
C SER A 57 -0.66 -2.60 3.56
N ALA A 58 -1.92 -2.18 3.55
CA ALA A 58 -2.37 -0.97 2.86
C ALA A 58 -1.68 0.31 3.37
N THR A 59 -1.28 0.34 4.64
CA THR A 59 -0.60 1.48 5.24
C THR A 59 0.91 1.40 4.98
N GLY A 60 1.39 2.24 4.06
CA GLY A 60 2.81 2.45 3.82
C GLY A 60 3.55 1.29 3.16
N LEU A 61 2.84 0.27 2.63
CA LEU A 61 3.42 -0.92 1.99
C LEU A 61 4.45 -1.63 2.89
N SER A 62 4.14 -1.70 4.18
CA SER A 62 4.96 -2.40 5.17
C SER A 62 4.56 -3.87 5.27
N LEU A 63 5.52 -4.73 5.61
CA LEU A 63 5.23 -6.15 5.82
C LEU A 63 4.37 -6.39 7.06
N ALA A 64 3.38 -7.27 6.90
CA ALA A 64 2.55 -7.81 7.97
C ALA A 64 2.24 -9.29 7.70
N LEU A 65 1.77 -10.02 8.71
CA LEU A 65 1.36 -11.42 8.54
C LEU A 65 0.22 -11.54 7.53
N ALA A 66 0.35 -12.50 6.60
CA ALA A 66 -0.65 -12.74 5.58
C ALA A 66 -1.89 -13.40 6.17
N THR A 67 -3.08 -12.98 5.72
CA THR A 67 -4.37 -13.47 6.21
C THR A 67 -5.16 -14.15 5.10
N LEU A 68 -6.01 -15.11 5.47
CA LEU A 68 -6.88 -15.82 4.50
C LEU A 68 -7.83 -14.88 3.74
N ALA A 69 -8.53 -14.00 4.46
CA ALA A 69 -9.39 -13.00 3.83
C ALA A 69 -8.50 -11.91 3.23
N TYR A 70 -8.64 -11.67 1.93
CA TYR A 70 -7.97 -10.59 1.24
C TYR A 70 -8.93 -9.91 0.26
N ALA A 71 -9.04 -8.59 0.37
CA ALA A 71 -9.63 -7.75 -0.65
C ALA A 71 -8.68 -6.58 -0.90
N PRO A 72 -8.26 -6.33 -2.16
CA PRO A 72 -7.35 -5.24 -2.46
C PRO A 72 -8.02 -3.89 -2.15
N GLY A 73 -7.23 -2.95 -1.63
CA GLY A 73 -7.67 -1.58 -1.46
C GLY A 73 -7.83 -0.85 -2.81
N GLY A 74 -8.81 0.03 -2.90
CA GLY A 74 -9.06 0.90 -4.04
C GLY A 74 -8.80 2.37 -3.71
N ARG A 75 -8.37 3.15 -4.69
CA ARG A 75 -8.30 4.61 -4.59
C ARG A 75 -9.60 5.22 -5.09
N ALA A 76 -10.12 6.20 -4.36
CA ALA A 76 -11.28 6.94 -4.82
C ALA A 76 -10.91 7.71 -6.10
N SER A 77 -11.81 7.68 -7.08
CA SER A 77 -11.65 8.41 -8.33
C SER A 77 -12.91 9.19 -8.67
N GLY A 78 -12.72 10.19 -9.52
CA GLY A 78 -13.78 11.04 -10.01
C GLY A 78 -13.40 11.55 -11.40
N ARG A 79 -14.40 12.05 -12.11
CA ARG A 79 -14.24 12.54 -13.47
C ARG A 79 -14.89 13.90 -13.61
N LEU A 80 -14.14 14.84 -14.16
CA LEU A 80 -14.62 16.14 -14.57
C LEU A 80 -14.60 16.20 -16.09
N VAL A 81 -15.74 16.56 -16.68
CA VAL A 81 -15.89 16.69 -18.13
C VAL A 81 -16.01 18.17 -18.48
N PHE A 82 -15.21 18.61 -19.44
CA PHE A 82 -15.32 19.91 -20.08
C PHE A 82 -16.11 19.77 -21.38
N SER A 83 -17.33 20.29 -21.42
CA SER A 83 -18.15 20.40 -22.64
C SER A 83 -17.80 21.63 -23.49
N GLY A 84 -17.01 22.56 -22.93
CA GLY A 84 -16.48 23.75 -23.57
C GLY A 84 -15.22 24.26 -22.86
N VAL A 85 -14.71 25.41 -23.29
CA VAL A 85 -13.46 26.00 -22.73
C VAL A 85 -13.58 26.48 -21.28
N GLY A 86 -14.80 26.66 -20.78
CA GLY A 86 -15.07 27.33 -19.50
C GLY A 86 -15.25 28.85 -19.67
N THR A 87 -15.87 29.49 -18.69
CA THR A 87 -15.95 30.96 -18.62
C THR A 87 -15.04 31.49 -17.52
N ALA A 88 -14.64 32.76 -17.64
CA ALA A 88 -13.82 33.38 -16.61
C ALA A 88 -14.61 33.42 -15.30
N ASP A 89 -13.92 33.18 -14.19
CA ASP A 89 -14.45 33.10 -12.83
C ASP A 89 -15.29 31.86 -12.50
N ASP A 90 -15.48 30.93 -13.46
CA ASP A 90 -15.96 29.59 -13.13
C ASP A 90 -14.98 28.92 -12.16
N THR A 91 -15.54 28.26 -11.16
CA THR A 91 -14.79 27.60 -10.09
C THR A 91 -14.96 26.10 -10.13
N ILE A 92 -13.90 25.39 -9.81
CA ILE A 92 -13.85 23.93 -9.70
C ILE A 92 -13.23 23.65 -8.34
N THR A 93 -14.03 23.12 -7.43
CA THR A 93 -13.61 22.79 -6.07
C THR A 93 -13.39 21.29 -5.95
N ILE A 94 -12.24 20.91 -5.40
CA ILE A 94 -11.89 19.52 -5.07
C ILE A 94 -11.40 19.53 -3.63
N GLY A 95 -12.12 18.85 -2.74
CA GLY A 95 -11.87 18.90 -1.30
C GLY A 95 -11.92 20.35 -0.79
N ALA A 96 -10.82 20.82 -0.21
CA ALA A 96 -10.68 22.19 0.28
C ALA A 96 -10.09 23.16 -0.76
N THR A 97 -9.61 22.67 -1.91
CA THR A 97 -8.94 23.51 -2.91
C THR A 97 -9.93 24.02 -3.95
N VAL A 98 -9.91 25.32 -4.20
CA VAL A 98 -10.73 25.95 -5.25
C VAL A 98 -9.82 26.36 -6.41
N TYR A 99 -10.11 25.83 -7.59
CA TYR A 99 -9.50 26.27 -8.84
C TYR A 99 -10.44 27.26 -9.54
N THR A 100 -9.92 28.38 -10.00
CA THR A 100 -10.70 29.42 -10.70
C THR A 100 -10.20 29.58 -12.12
N LEU A 101 -11.08 29.43 -13.10
CA LEU A 101 -10.76 29.64 -14.50
C LEU A 101 -10.57 31.14 -14.79
N LYS A 102 -9.48 31.47 -15.47
CA LYS A 102 -9.13 32.85 -15.83
C LYS A 102 -8.63 32.90 -17.27
N ALA A 103 -9.00 33.96 -18.00
CA ALA A 103 -8.45 34.22 -19.32
C ALA A 103 -6.92 34.43 -19.28
N THR A 104 -6.43 35.02 -18.19
CA THR A 104 -4.98 35.17 -17.93
C THR A 104 -4.75 34.99 -16.43
N PRO A 105 -4.16 33.86 -16.00
CA PRO A 105 -3.80 33.67 -14.60
C PRO A 105 -2.67 34.62 -14.20
N THR A 106 -2.66 35.03 -12.94
CA THR A 106 -1.62 35.88 -12.36
C THR A 106 -0.74 35.07 -11.41
N THR A 107 -0.21 35.68 -10.36
CA THR A 107 0.54 34.97 -9.32
C THR A 107 -0.36 34.29 -8.29
N VAL A 108 -1.69 34.42 -8.36
CA VAL A 108 -2.62 33.89 -7.37
C VAL A 108 -2.76 32.37 -7.48
N ALA A 109 -2.65 31.66 -6.35
CA ALA A 109 -2.81 30.21 -6.29
C ALA A 109 -4.22 29.77 -6.74
N GLY A 110 -4.29 28.64 -7.44
CA GLY A 110 -5.56 28.05 -7.90
C GLY A 110 -6.13 28.70 -9.16
N GLN A 111 -5.53 29.76 -9.71
CA GLN A 111 -5.96 30.28 -11.02
C GLN A 111 -5.50 29.34 -12.14
N VAL A 112 -6.39 29.03 -13.08
CA VAL A 112 -6.11 28.14 -14.22
C VAL A 112 -6.44 28.86 -15.51
N LYS A 113 -5.53 28.84 -16.49
CA LYS A 113 -5.72 29.51 -17.78
C LYS A 113 -6.78 28.78 -18.62
N ILE A 114 -7.74 29.55 -19.12
CA ILE A 114 -8.66 29.11 -20.16
C ILE A 114 -7.89 28.99 -21.46
N GLY A 115 -7.84 27.78 -22.02
CA GLY A 115 -7.22 27.50 -23.30
C GLY A 115 -8.12 27.85 -24.49
N ALA A 116 -7.59 27.72 -25.70
CA ALA A 116 -8.37 27.85 -26.93
C ALA A 116 -9.37 26.70 -27.11
N THR A 117 -9.11 25.55 -26.48
CA THR A 117 -9.98 24.38 -26.52
C THR A 117 -10.26 23.84 -25.12
N ALA A 118 -11.36 23.09 -24.97
CA ALA A 118 -11.70 22.38 -23.73
C ALA A 118 -10.54 21.46 -23.27
N ALA A 119 -9.83 20.85 -24.21
CA ALA A 119 -8.69 19.98 -23.93
C ALA A 119 -7.48 20.77 -23.39
N GLU A 120 -7.24 21.98 -23.88
CA GLU A 120 -6.19 22.85 -23.35
C GLU A 120 -6.54 23.33 -21.93
N THR A 121 -7.78 23.77 -21.67
CA THR A 121 -8.21 24.14 -20.31
C THR A 121 -8.08 22.94 -19.36
N ALA A 122 -8.51 21.75 -19.77
CA ALA A 122 -8.35 20.52 -18.99
C ALA A 122 -6.87 20.20 -18.70
N SER A 123 -5.99 20.36 -19.68
CA SER A 123 -4.54 20.13 -19.50
C SER A 123 -3.92 21.14 -18.53
N ASN A 124 -4.33 22.41 -18.60
CA ASN A 124 -3.89 23.44 -17.65
C ASN A 124 -4.37 23.12 -16.23
N LEU A 125 -5.60 22.63 -16.07
CA LEU A 125 -6.12 22.19 -14.77
C LEU A 125 -5.34 20.99 -14.24
N ILE A 126 -5.05 19.98 -15.07
CA ILE A 126 -4.23 18.82 -14.68
C ILE A 126 -2.85 19.29 -14.21
N ALA A 127 -2.23 20.22 -14.93
CA ALA A 127 -0.94 20.80 -14.55
C ALA A 127 -1.04 21.54 -13.22
N ALA A 128 -2.10 22.31 -12.98
CA ALA A 128 -2.33 22.99 -11.71
C ALA A 128 -2.52 22.02 -10.53
N ILE A 129 -3.29 20.94 -10.72
CA ILE A 129 -3.53 19.92 -9.69
C ILE A 129 -2.24 19.19 -9.33
N ASN A 130 -1.47 18.76 -10.32
CA ASN A 130 -0.23 18.02 -10.09
C ASN A 130 0.97 18.91 -9.75
N GLY A 131 0.86 20.23 -9.93
CA GLY A 131 1.97 21.18 -9.88
C GLY A 131 3.03 20.88 -10.95
N GLY A 132 2.59 20.63 -12.17
CA GLY A 132 3.42 20.28 -13.32
C GLY A 132 4.18 21.47 -13.93
N ALA A 133 4.46 21.42 -15.23
CA ALA A 133 5.03 22.55 -15.94
C ALA A 133 3.94 23.60 -16.25
N GLY A 134 4.32 24.88 -16.35
CA GLY A 134 3.41 25.97 -16.75
C GLY A 134 2.96 26.91 -15.63
N ALA A 135 3.60 26.86 -14.45
CA ALA A 135 3.38 27.85 -13.39
C ALA A 135 3.69 29.27 -13.88
N GLY A 136 2.74 30.20 -13.69
CA GLY A 136 2.81 31.58 -14.15
C GLY A 136 2.31 31.82 -15.58
N ASP A 137 1.99 30.77 -16.35
CA ASP A 137 1.38 30.89 -17.68
C ASP A 137 0.12 30.03 -17.81
N ALA A 138 0.25 28.70 -17.70
CA ALA A 138 -0.89 27.77 -17.75
C ALA A 138 -1.76 27.84 -16.48
N TYR A 139 -1.16 28.15 -15.34
CA TYR A 139 -1.85 28.32 -14.06
C TYR A 139 -1.06 29.25 -13.14
N GLY A 140 -1.68 29.73 -12.07
CA GLY A 140 -1.08 30.77 -11.23
C GLY A 140 0.21 30.31 -10.55
N SER A 141 1.22 31.19 -10.50
CA SER A 141 2.58 30.80 -10.10
C SER A 141 2.74 30.37 -8.63
N GLN A 142 1.84 30.79 -7.74
CA GLN A 142 1.81 30.32 -6.34
C GLN A 142 0.99 29.04 -6.13
N THR A 143 0.48 28.42 -7.20
CA THR A 143 -0.26 27.16 -7.08
C THR A 143 0.69 26.04 -6.68
N VAL A 144 0.41 25.44 -5.52
CA VAL A 144 1.12 24.25 -5.04
C VAL A 144 0.40 22.98 -5.49
N PRO A 145 1.11 21.84 -5.64
CA PRO A 145 0.47 20.56 -5.92
C PRO A 145 -0.63 20.24 -4.90
N HIS A 146 -1.78 19.74 -5.38
CA HIS A 146 -2.91 19.44 -4.52
C HIS A 146 -2.54 18.38 -3.48
N ALA A 147 -2.92 18.57 -2.21
CA ALA A 147 -2.54 17.66 -1.11
C ALA A 147 -3.16 16.26 -1.25
N ASP A 148 -4.45 16.19 -1.58
CA ASP A 148 -5.22 14.94 -1.49
C ASP A 148 -5.41 14.17 -2.80
N VAL A 149 -5.22 14.81 -3.97
CA VAL A 149 -5.50 14.20 -5.28
C VAL A 149 -4.37 14.40 -6.28
N THR A 150 -4.36 13.55 -7.30
CA THR A 150 -3.63 13.72 -8.57
C THR A 150 -4.63 13.72 -9.70
N ALA A 151 -4.27 14.34 -10.83
CA ALA A 151 -5.12 14.35 -12.02
C ALA A 151 -4.40 13.76 -13.24
N GLN A 152 -5.15 13.20 -14.17
CA GLN A 152 -4.65 12.77 -15.46
C GLN A 152 -5.66 13.06 -16.57
N SER A 153 -5.19 12.99 -17.82
CA SER A 153 -6.06 13.08 -18.99
C SER A 153 -6.63 11.70 -19.29
N ASP A 154 -7.93 11.53 -19.10
CA ASP A 154 -8.63 10.29 -19.49
C ASP A 154 -9.06 10.35 -20.97
N ALA A 155 -9.28 11.56 -21.49
CA ALA A 155 -9.51 11.88 -22.90
C ALA A 155 -9.41 13.41 -23.11
N ALA A 156 -9.48 13.87 -24.36
CA ALA A 156 -9.55 15.30 -24.67
C ALA A 156 -10.76 15.96 -23.95
N GLY A 157 -10.48 16.97 -23.12
CA GLY A 157 -11.50 17.67 -22.32
C GLY A 157 -12.00 16.89 -21.11
N ILE A 158 -11.35 15.79 -20.73
CA ILE A 158 -11.78 14.92 -19.64
C ILE A 158 -10.64 14.73 -18.65
N VAL A 159 -10.86 15.26 -17.45
CA VAL A 159 -9.91 15.19 -16.35
C VAL A 159 -10.34 14.08 -15.41
N GLY A 160 -9.53 13.02 -15.35
CA GLY A 160 -9.67 12.00 -14.32
C GLY A 160 -8.91 12.44 -13.07
N ILE A 161 -9.54 12.28 -11.92
CA ILE A 161 -9.03 12.68 -10.62
C ILE A 161 -8.95 11.44 -9.75
N VAL A 162 -7.81 11.24 -9.09
CA VAL A 162 -7.55 10.06 -8.25
C VAL A 162 -7.02 10.51 -6.90
N ALA A 163 -7.57 9.97 -5.83
CA ALA A 163 -7.08 10.22 -4.48
C ALA A 163 -5.65 9.69 -4.30
N LYS A 164 -4.80 10.49 -3.65
CA LYS A 164 -3.42 10.15 -3.30
C LYS A 164 -3.33 9.12 -2.18
N GLN A 165 -4.35 9.04 -1.33
CA GLN A 165 -4.48 7.99 -0.33
C GLN A 165 -5.36 6.87 -0.88
N ALA A 166 -4.91 5.61 -0.75
CA ALA A 166 -5.75 4.45 -0.98
C ALA A 166 -6.69 4.24 0.22
N GLY A 167 -7.86 3.64 0.00
CA GLY A 167 -8.85 3.43 1.05
C GLY A 167 -10.13 4.23 0.84
N SER A 168 -11.06 4.04 1.78
CA SER A 168 -12.38 4.68 1.76
C SER A 168 -12.34 6.18 2.10
N VAL A 169 -11.27 6.65 2.75
CA VAL A 169 -11.07 8.06 3.14
C VAL A 169 -11.21 9.01 1.95
N GLY A 170 -10.69 8.63 0.77
CA GLY A 170 -10.77 9.45 -0.44
C GLY A 170 -12.21 9.71 -0.90
N ASN A 171 -13.20 8.90 -0.50
CA ASN A 171 -14.60 9.10 -0.85
C ASN A 171 -15.22 10.33 -0.15
N ALA A 172 -14.56 10.87 0.88
CA ALA A 172 -15.00 12.10 1.55
C ALA A 172 -14.58 13.38 0.81
N ILE A 173 -13.75 13.27 -0.23
CA ILE A 173 -13.29 14.41 -1.02
C ILE A 173 -14.45 14.89 -1.89
N ALA A 174 -15.03 16.03 -1.51
CA ALA A 174 -16.11 16.67 -2.25
C ALA A 174 -15.62 17.25 -3.58
N THR A 175 -16.48 17.21 -4.59
CA THR A 175 -16.25 17.80 -5.90
C THR A 175 -17.45 18.65 -6.27
N THR A 176 -17.21 19.94 -6.52
CA THR A 176 -18.24 20.88 -6.96
C THR A 176 -17.69 21.84 -7.98
N GLU A 177 -18.56 22.35 -8.82
CA GLU A 177 -18.21 23.24 -9.90
C GLU A 177 -19.24 24.36 -10.02
N THR A 178 -18.79 25.47 -10.59
CA THR A 178 -19.65 26.52 -11.11
C THR A 178 -19.38 26.66 -12.60
N GLY A 179 -20.37 27.13 -13.34
CA GLY A 179 -20.33 27.19 -14.80
C GLY A 179 -21.09 26.06 -15.47
N SER A 180 -21.36 26.22 -16.77
CA SER A 180 -22.12 25.25 -17.59
C SER A 180 -21.23 24.39 -18.48
N ALA A 181 -19.94 24.75 -18.58
CA ALA A 181 -18.97 24.06 -19.43
C ALA A 181 -18.25 22.91 -18.71
N THR A 182 -18.44 22.77 -17.41
CA THR A 182 -17.80 21.79 -16.52
C THR A 182 -18.87 20.96 -15.83
N ALA A 183 -18.67 19.65 -15.75
CA ALA A 183 -19.58 18.76 -15.07
C ALA A 183 -18.82 17.62 -14.37
N PHE A 184 -18.99 17.51 -13.05
CA PHE A 184 -18.57 16.32 -12.30
C PHE A 184 -19.59 15.19 -12.44
N ALA A 185 -19.09 13.96 -12.54
CA ALA A 185 -19.96 12.78 -12.54
C ALA A 185 -20.64 12.53 -11.18
N ASN A 186 -20.01 12.99 -10.09
CA ASN A 186 -20.42 12.75 -8.72
C ASN A 186 -20.10 13.99 -7.86
N VAL A 187 -20.78 14.16 -6.72
CA VAL A 187 -20.52 15.25 -5.77
C VAL A 187 -19.36 14.96 -4.81
N THR A 188 -18.85 13.74 -4.82
CA THR A 188 -17.64 13.31 -4.13
C THR A 188 -16.88 12.32 -5.02
N LEU A 189 -15.61 12.07 -4.75
CA LEU A 189 -14.92 10.92 -5.32
C LEU A 189 -15.58 9.61 -4.85
N VAL A 190 -15.47 8.56 -5.66
CA VAL A 190 -16.11 7.26 -5.40
C VAL A 190 -15.16 6.10 -5.70
N GLY A 191 -15.52 4.90 -5.24
CA GLY A 191 -14.75 3.68 -5.53
C GLY A 191 -13.52 3.46 -4.64
N GLY A 192 -13.26 4.36 -3.69
CA GLY A 192 -12.27 4.12 -2.64
C GLY A 192 -12.74 2.99 -1.72
N ALA A 193 -11.87 2.01 -1.48
CA ALA A 193 -12.16 0.86 -0.64
C ALA A 193 -10.94 0.52 0.20
N ASP A 194 -11.14 0.23 1.48
CA ASP A 194 -10.05 -0.19 2.36
C ASP A 194 -9.62 -1.62 2.03
N GLN A 195 -8.32 -1.87 2.10
CA GLN A 195 -7.81 -3.22 1.98
C GLN A 195 -8.30 -4.03 3.18
N VAL A 196 -8.85 -5.22 2.91
CA VAL A 196 -9.17 -6.19 3.94
C VAL A 196 -8.06 -7.23 3.97
N GLY A 197 -7.46 -7.41 5.14
CA GLY A 197 -6.41 -8.42 5.34
C GLY A 197 -5.15 -8.18 4.50
N VAL A 198 -4.31 -9.19 4.38
CA VAL A 198 -2.98 -9.12 3.76
C VAL A 198 -2.77 -10.35 2.88
N GLN A 199 -2.51 -10.14 1.59
CA GLN A 199 -2.21 -11.23 0.65
C GLN A 199 -0.79 -11.74 0.84
N ALA A 200 -0.57 -13.06 0.86
CA ALA A 200 0.77 -13.62 0.97
C ALA A 200 1.62 -13.31 -0.28
N ILE A 201 2.83 -12.78 -0.06
CA ILE A 201 3.81 -12.49 -1.13
C ILE A 201 5.15 -13.20 -0.89
N GLY A 202 5.46 -13.52 0.37
CA GLY A 202 6.74 -14.13 0.72
C GLY A 202 6.82 -14.65 2.15
N VAL A 203 8.02 -15.10 2.50
CA VAL A 203 8.35 -15.68 3.81
C VAL A 203 9.58 -14.98 4.38
N THR A 204 9.55 -14.49 5.62
CA THR A 204 10.70 -13.79 6.23
C THR A 204 11.92 -14.72 6.38
N THR A 205 13.13 -14.22 6.08
CA THR A 205 14.38 -15.00 6.27
C THR A 205 14.96 -14.88 7.68
N ALA A 206 14.61 -13.81 8.38
CA ALA A 206 15.11 -13.45 9.70
C ALA A 206 13.98 -12.87 10.56
N PRO A 207 14.10 -12.89 11.90
CA PRO A 207 13.12 -12.25 12.75
C PRO A 207 13.25 -10.72 12.68
N VAL A 208 12.11 -10.05 12.72
CA VAL A 208 11.99 -8.60 12.91
C VAL A 208 11.71 -8.38 14.39
N LEU A 209 12.57 -7.61 15.04
CA LEU A 209 12.45 -7.32 16.46
C LEU A 209 11.65 -6.05 16.67
N ASP A 210 10.92 -6.00 17.77
CA ASP A 210 10.23 -4.79 18.21
C ASP A 210 11.26 -3.79 18.75
N THR A 211 11.72 -2.88 17.89
CA THR A 211 12.73 -1.87 18.24
C THR A 211 12.21 -0.44 18.15
N ASN A 212 10.88 -0.22 18.08
CA ASN A 212 10.27 1.11 17.90
C ASN A 212 10.92 1.94 16.76
N ALA A 213 11.36 1.25 15.71
CA ALA A 213 12.01 1.82 14.55
C ALA A 213 11.66 0.97 13.33
N ALA A 214 11.46 1.63 12.18
CA ALA A 214 11.26 0.92 10.93
C ALA A 214 12.52 0.11 10.57
N GLN A 215 12.31 -1.12 10.11
CA GLN A 215 13.37 -2.05 9.75
C GLN A 215 13.23 -2.50 8.29
N ARG A 216 14.23 -3.21 7.78
CA ARG A 216 14.14 -3.93 6.51
C ARG A 216 14.49 -5.39 6.75
N VAL A 217 13.75 -6.28 6.12
CA VAL A 217 13.98 -7.71 6.19
C VAL A 217 13.88 -8.32 4.80
N ALA A 218 14.79 -9.24 4.51
CA ALA A 218 14.69 -10.06 3.31
C ALA A 218 13.53 -11.05 3.46
N ILE A 219 12.74 -11.19 2.41
CA ILE A 219 11.74 -12.25 2.30
C ILE A 219 12.11 -13.16 1.12
N TYR A 220 11.86 -14.45 1.26
CA TYR A 220 11.82 -15.35 0.13
C TYR A 220 10.62 -15.00 -0.76
N ARG A 221 10.85 -14.84 -2.06
CA ARG A 221 9.83 -14.68 -3.11
C ARG A 221 9.72 -15.88 -4.03
N ALA A 222 10.60 -16.87 -3.86
CA ALA A 222 10.53 -18.14 -4.55
C ALA A 222 11.00 -19.27 -3.64
N GLY A 223 10.55 -20.50 -3.91
CA GLY A 223 10.94 -21.69 -3.15
C GLY A 223 9.80 -22.66 -2.93
N ASN A 224 10.13 -23.89 -2.54
CA ASN A 224 9.13 -24.89 -2.13
C ASN A 224 9.25 -25.13 -0.62
N PHE A 225 8.30 -24.63 0.16
CA PHE A 225 8.36 -24.61 1.61
C PHE A 225 7.52 -25.70 2.26
N ASN A 226 8.02 -26.18 3.39
CA ASN A 226 7.29 -27.03 4.30
C ASN A 226 6.30 -26.18 5.14
N PRO A 227 4.97 -26.39 5.03
CA PRO A 227 3.99 -25.60 5.77
C PRO A 227 4.16 -25.70 7.28
N ASP A 228 4.63 -26.84 7.82
CA ASP A 228 4.76 -27.04 9.27
C ASP A 228 5.97 -26.29 9.86
N ALA A 229 6.91 -25.84 9.02
CA ALA A 229 8.08 -25.07 9.43
C ALA A 229 7.87 -23.54 9.37
N LEU A 230 6.69 -23.09 8.92
CA LEU A 230 6.36 -21.67 8.74
C LEU A 230 5.48 -21.14 9.86
N ASN A 231 5.64 -19.85 10.16
CA ASN A 231 4.77 -19.13 11.07
C ASN A 231 3.61 -18.50 10.30
N TRP A 232 2.39 -18.93 10.61
CA TRP A 232 1.17 -18.53 9.93
C TRP A 232 0.34 -17.59 10.79
N HIS A 233 -0.42 -16.70 10.15
CA HIS A 233 -1.50 -16.01 10.83
C HIS A 233 -2.58 -16.99 11.29
N ALA A 234 -3.26 -16.68 12.39
CA ALA A 234 -4.28 -17.53 13.00
C ALA A 234 -5.45 -17.89 12.04
N SER A 235 -5.68 -17.10 10.98
CA SER A 235 -6.71 -17.39 9.97
C SER A 235 -6.33 -18.49 8.96
N LEU A 236 -5.06 -18.88 8.91
CA LEU A 236 -4.51 -19.95 8.07
C LEU A 236 -4.28 -21.22 8.94
N ASP A 237 -5.35 -21.68 9.56
CA ASP A 237 -5.41 -22.74 10.58
C ASP A 237 -5.48 -24.18 10.02
N THR A 238 -5.70 -24.35 8.72
CA THR A 238 -5.78 -25.67 8.07
C THR A 238 -4.75 -25.81 6.97
N ASP A 239 -4.30 -27.04 6.72
CA ASP A 239 -3.31 -27.33 5.68
C ASP A 239 -3.81 -26.89 4.29
N ALA A 240 -5.10 -27.08 3.98
CA ALA A 240 -5.69 -26.62 2.72
C ALA A 240 -5.63 -25.08 2.55
N LYS A 241 -5.82 -24.31 3.63
CA LYS A 241 -5.70 -22.84 3.59
C LYS A 241 -4.24 -22.41 3.42
N ARG A 242 -3.30 -23.10 4.08
CA ARG A 242 -1.85 -22.85 3.98
C ARG A 242 -1.32 -23.14 2.58
N GLU A 243 -1.76 -24.25 1.97
CA GLU A 243 -1.42 -24.62 0.59
C GLU A 243 -1.99 -23.62 -0.43
N ALA A 244 -3.18 -23.07 -0.17
CA ALA A 244 -3.81 -22.09 -1.04
C ALA A 244 -3.25 -20.67 -0.90
N ALA A 245 -2.49 -20.37 0.16
CA ALA A 245 -2.11 -19.00 0.53
C ALA A 245 -1.38 -18.23 -0.59
N PHE A 246 -0.61 -18.93 -1.42
CA PHE A 246 0.20 -18.33 -2.49
C PHE A 246 -0.38 -18.51 -3.91
N ARG A 247 -1.56 -19.13 -4.08
CA ARG A 247 -2.09 -19.46 -5.42
C ARG A 247 -2.42 -18.25 -6.30
N ASP A 248 -2.90 -17.17 -5.70
CA ASP A 248 -3.23 -15.91 -6.38
C ASP A 248 -2.23 -14.80 -6.03
N ALA A 249 -1.06 -15.15 -5.50
CA ALA A 249 -0.06 -14.19 -5.09
C ALA A 249 0.40 -13.33 -6.29
N PRO A 250 0.62 -12.02 -6.09
CA PRO A 250 1.02 -11.14 -7.17
C PRO A 250 2.43 -11.51 -7.67
N SER A 251 2.65 -11.36 -8.98
CA SER A 251 3.98 -11.48 -9.56
C SER A 251 4.95 -10.50 -8.87
N PRO A 252 6.20 -10.90 -8.54
CA PRO A 252 6.93 -12.07 -9.05
C PRO A 252 6.93 -13.30 -8.11
N THR A 253 5.95 -13.46 -7.22
CA THR A 253 5.94 -14.58 -6.25
C THR A 253 5.87 -15.95 -6.95
N ASN A 254 6.86 -16.81 -6.67
CA ASN A 254 6.97 -18.18 -7.18
C ASN A 254 7.20 -19.17 -6.04
N ILE A 255 6.27 -19.16 -5.08
CA ILE A 255 6.34 -19.96 -3.86
C ILE A 255 5.35 -21.11 -3.96
N LEU A 256 5.84 -22.31 -3.67
CA LEU A 256 5.03 -23.51 -3.53
C LEU A 256 5.00 -23.91 -2.06
N ILE A 257 3.81 -24.20 -1.56
CA ILE A 257 3.61 -24.80 -0.24
C ILE A 257 3.20 -26.24 -0.47
N ARG A 258 3.97 -27.18 0.08
CA ARG A 258 3.68 -28.60 -0.04
C ARG A 258 4.08 -29.29 1.24
N LYS A 259 3.24 -30.16 1.77
CA LYS A 259 3.63 -31.05 2.87
C LYS A 259 4.42 -32.25 2.32
N ARG A 260 5.45 -32.71 3.03
CA ARG A 260 6.07 -34.00 2.71
C ARG A 260 5.07 -35.10 3.09
N LEU A 261 4.88 -36.04 2.16
CA LEU A 261 4.07 -37.24 2.39
C LEU A 261 4.75 -38.15 3.41
#